data_AF-A0A9X3MRR5-F1
#
_entry.id   AF-A0A9X3MRR5-F1
#
_cell.length_a   1.000
_cell.length_b   1.000
_cell.length_c   1.000
_cell.angle_alpha   90.00
_cell.angle_beta   90.00
_cell.angle_gamma   90.00
#
_symmetry.space_group_name_H-M   'P 1'
#
loop_
_entity.id
_entity.type
_entity.pdbx_description
1 polymer ?
#
loop_
_entity_poly.entity_id
_entity_poly.type
_entity_poly.pdbx_seq_one_letter_code
_entity_poly.pdbx_strand_id
1 'polypeptide(L)'
;MRALRRQYVQAEPAPLPPGGGRAVGHDELLARRERLTREFAELQFDLGGLAYEMAIRDHFRVDLLARRAARLQEVDAELGAVEQLARVEGGGAAGACPNCDALYARGARFCSQCAHPLMRSE
;
A
#
# COMPACT_ATOMS: atom_id res chain seq x y z
N MET A 1 -7.98 37.15 -6.65
CA MET A 1 -7.15 35.99 -6.25
C MET A 1 -7.91 34.70 -6.57
N ARG A 2 -7.63 34.09 -7.74
CA ARG A 2 -8.23 32.83 -8.18
C ARG A 2 -7.74 31.71 -7.28
N ALA A 3 -8.64 31.09 -6.52
CA ALA A 3 -8.36 29.88 -5.78
C ALA A 3 -7.86 28.81 -6.76
N LEU A 4 -6.59 28.43 -6.62
CA LEU A 4 -6.01 27.25 -7.26
C LEU A 4 -6.63 26.01 -6.61
N ARG A 5 -7.93 25.77 -6.86
CA ARG A 5 -8.53 24.45 -6.74
C ARG A 5 -7.86 23.63 -7.84
N ARG A 6 -6.72 23.03 -7.49
CA ARG A 6 -6.10 21.95 -8.26
C ARG A 6 -7.16 20.86 -8.32
N GLN A 7 -7.95 20.89 -9.38
CA GLN A 7 -8.89 19.86 -9.74
C GLN A 7 -8.08 18.58 -9.77
N TYR A 8 -8.22 17.75 -8.75
CA TYR A 8 -8.22 16.31 -8.97
C TYR A 8 -9.33 16.11 -10.00
N VAL A 9 -8.97 16.22 -11.27
CA VAL A 9 -9.83 15.82 -12.38
C VAL A 9 -10.32 14.45 -11.97
N GLN A 10 -11.63 14.32 -11.75
CA GLN A 10 -12.24 13.03 -11.49
C GLN A 10 -11.89 12.16 -12.68
N ALA A 11 -10.81 11.39 -12.55
CA ALA A 11 -10.48 10.37 -13.50
C ALA A 11 -11.68 9.43 -13.47
N GLU A 12 -12.41 9.35 -14.58
CA GLU A 12 -13.40 8.29 -14.77
C GLU A 12 -12.82 6.99 -14.22
N PRO A 13 -13.61 6.19 -13.47
CA PRO A 13 -13.11 4.93 -12.95
C PRO A 13 -12.50 4.18 -14.12
N ALA A 14 -11.19 3.92 -14.04
CA ALA A 14 -10.47 3.30 -15.13
C ALA A 14 -11.24 2.05 -15.58
N PRO A 15 -11.37 1.80 -16.89
CA PRO A 15 -12.10 0.65 -17.38
C PRO A 15 -11.62 -0.61 -16.64
N LEU A 16 -12.58 -1.48 -16.30
CA LEU A 16 -12.33 -2.71 -15.53
C LEU A 16 -11.04 -3.36 -16.04
N PRO A 17 -10.09 -3.65 -15.15
CA PRO A 17 -8.76 -4.02 -15.58
C PRO A 17 -8.84 -5.32 -16.41
N PRO A 18 -8.12 -5.37 -17.55
CA PRO A 18 -8.17 -6.52 -18.45
C PRO A 18 -7.56 -7.72 -17.75
N GLY A 19 -8.42 -8.58 -17.20
CA GLY A 19 -8.12 -9.86 -16.53
C GLY A 19 -8.54 -9.98 -15.07
N GLY A 20 -9.41 -9.07 -14.61
CA GLY A 20 -10.26 -9.29 -13.43
C GLY A 20 -9.82 -8.54 -12.17
N GLY A 21 -10.64 -8.66 -11.13
CA GLY A 21 -10.50 -7.86 -9.91
C GLY A 21 -11.36 -6.60 -9.90
N ARG A 22 -11.12 -5.72 -8.94
CA ARG A 22 -11.92 -4.52 -8.69
C ARG A 22 -11.15 -3.27 -9.09
N ALA A 23 -11.78 -2.36 -9.83
CA ALA A 23 -11.21 -1.05 -10.10
C ALA A 23 -11.04 -0.26 -8.79
N VAL A 24 -9.88 0.39 -8.64
CA VAL A 24 -9.54 1.16 -7.44
C VAL A 24 -9.40 2.63 -7.83
N GLY A 25 -10.25 3.47 -7.25
CA GLY A 25 -10.26 4.91 -7.51
C GLY A 25 -9.16 5.66 -6.75
N HIS A 26 -8.90 6.91 -7.15
CA HIS A 26 -7.89 7.75 -6.49
C HIS A 26 -8.22 7.99 -5.00
N ASP A 27 -9.47 8.32 -4.67
CA ASP A 27 -9.90 8.55 -3.29
C ASP A 27 -9.72 7.30 -2.41
N GLU A 28 -9.90 6.11 -2.99
CA GLU A 28 -9.65 4.85 -2.30
C GLU A 28 -8.16 4.61 -2.03
N LEU A 29 -7.28 4.95 -2.97
CA LEU A 29 -5.84 4.92 -2.77
C LEU A 29 -5.41 5.88 -1.65
N LEU A 30 -5.96 7.11 -1.63
CA LEU A 30 -5.71 8.08 -0.58
C LEU A 30 -6.17 7.54 0.80
N ALA A 31 -7.37 6.96 0.86
CA ALA A 31 -7.88 6.35 2.07
C ALA A 31 -7.04 5.15 2.53
N ARG A 32 -6.54 4.31 1.61
CA ARG A 32 -5.64 3.20 1.93
C ARG A 32 -4.30 3.71 2.44
N ARG A 33 -3.72 4.73 1.81
CA ARG A 33 -2.49 5.39 2.27
C ARG A 33 -2.65 5.87 3.70
N GLU A 34 -3.71 6.62 4.00
CA GLU A 34 -3.96 7.13 5.36
C GLU A 34 -4.10 6.02 6.40
N ARG A 35 -4.76 4.90 6.06
CA ARG A 35 -4.83 3.73 6.95
C ARG A 35 -3.44 3.15 7.22
N LEU A 36 -2.66 2.92 6.16
CA LEU A 36 -1.32 2.34 6.28
C LEU A 36 -0.35 3.26 7.01
N THR A 37 -0.43 4.58 6.79
CA THR A 37 0.38 5.56 7.53
C THR A 37 0.08 5.51 9.04
N ARG A 38 -1.18 5.35 9.43
CA ARG A 38 -1.54 5.17 10.86
C ARG A 38 -1.02 3.85 11.41
N GLU A 39 -1.25 2.74 10.70
CA GLU A 39 -0.76 1.42 11.12
C GLU A 39 0.77 1.39 11.24
N PHE A 40 1.49 2.00 10.30
CA PHE A 40 2.95 2.14 10.35
C PHE A 40 3.39 2.91 11.60
N ALA A 41 2.75 4.05 11.89
CA ALA A 41 3.09 4.86 13.06
C ALA A 41 2.84 4.11 14.38
N GLU A 42 1.72 3.39 14.48
CA GLU A 42 1.39 2.56 15.65
C GLU A 42 2.43 1.44 15.84
N LEU A 43 2.73 0.68 14.79
CA LEU A 43 3.72 -0.40 14.84
C LEU A 43 5.13 0.12 15.15
N GLN A 44 5.50 1.29 14.61
CA GLN A 44 6.79 1.92 14.90
C GLN A 44 6.88 2.36 16.36
N PHE A 45 5.79 2.95 16.90
CA PHE A 45 5.71 3.33 18.31
C PHE A 45 5.84 2.10 19.22
N ASP A 46 5.11 1.03 18.94
CA ASP A 46 5.16 -0.22 19.71
C ASP A 46 6.55 -0.89 19.66
N LEU A 47 7.17 -0.93 18.47
CA LEU A 47 8.52 -1.47 18.30
C LEU A 47 9.56 -0.67 19.10
N GLY A 48 9.45 0.66 19.06
CA GLY A 48 10.31 1.57 19.84
C GLY A 48 10.10 1.41 21.34
N GLY A 49 8.85 1.31 21.80
CA GLY A 49 8.51 1.05 23.19
C GLY A 49 9.07 -0.28 23.69
N LEU A 50 8.94 -1.35 22.89
CA LEU A 50 9.51 -2.65 23.21
C LEU A 50 11.04 -2.59 23.33
N ALA A 51 11.71 -1.94 22.38
CA ALA A 51 13.16 -1.77 22.40
C ALA A 51 13.62 -0.92 23.61
N TYR A 52 12.88 0.14 23.95
CA TYR A 52 13.13 0.97 25.13
C TYR A 52 13.05 0.14 26.42
N GLU A 53 11.97 -0.62 26.60
CA GLU A 53 11.76 -1.45 27.80
C GLU A 53 12.82 -2.56 27.94
N MET A 54 13.32 -3.11 26.82
CA MET A 54 14.45 -4.05 26.80
C MET A 54 15.77 -3.37 27.16
N ALA A 55 16.00 -2.15 26.65
CA ALA A 55 17.22 -1.40 26.90
C ALA A 55 17.37 -1.03 28.38
N ILE A 56 16.32 -0.51 29.02
CA ILE A 56 16.39 -0.11 30.44
C ILE A 56 16.50 -1.31 31.40
N ARG A 57 16.15 -2.52 30.94
CA ARG A 57 16.29 -3.78 31.71
C ARG A 57 17.53 -4.58 31.34
N ASP A 58 18.37 -4.08 30.43
CA ASP A 58 19.55 -4.77 29.90
C ASP A 58 19.26 -6.20 29.41
N HIS A 59 18.10 -6.38 28.76
CA HIS A 59 17.67 -7.69 28.27
C HIS A 59 17.13 -7.62 26.85
N PHE A 60 18.03 -7.65 25.87
CA PHE A 60 17.67 -7.65 24.46
C PHE A 60 17.31 -9.03 23.94
N ARG A 61 16.14 -9.11 23.30
CA ARG A 61 15.68 -10.26 22.50
C ARG A 61 15.63 -9.84 21.04
N VAL A 62 16.79 -9.84 20.39
CA VAL A 62 16.94 -9.37 19.00
C VAL A 62 16.05 -10.16 18.04
N ASP A 63 15.82 -11.45 18.31
CA ASP A 63 14.91 -12.28 17.54
C ASP A 63 13.46 -11.78 17.57
N LEU A 64 13.01 -11.28 18.73
CA LEU A 64 11.67 -10.71 18.87
C LEU A 64 11.57 -9.36 18.16
N LEU A 65 12.60 -8.50 18.30
CA LEU A 65 12.66 -7.22 17.58
C LEU A 65 12.63 -7.44 16.06
N ALA A 66 13.40 -8.41 15.55
CA ALA A 66 13.42 -8.74 14.12
C ALA A 66 12.05 -9.19 13.61
N ARG A 67 11.33 -10.05 14.36
CA ARG A 67 9.97 -10.47 13.98
C ARG A 67 8.97 -9.30 13.96
N ARG A 68 9.05 -8.39 14.93
CA ARG A 68 8.19 -7.19 14.98
C ARG A 68 8.53 -6.21 13.85
N ALA A 69 9.82 -6.02 13.57
CA ALA A 69 10.28 -5.21 12.46
C ALA A 69 9.86 -5.77 11.09
N ALA A 70 9.85 -7.09 10.90
CA ALA A 70 9.36 -7.72 9.67
C ALA A 70 7.90 -7.34 9.38
N ARG A 71 7.03 -7.34 10.41
CA ARG A 71 5.65 -6.90 10.26
C ARG A 71 5.56 -5.41 9.88
N LEU A 72 6.37 -4.56 10.52
CA LEU A 72 6.44 -3.14 10.15
C LEU A 72 6.90 -2.95 8.70
N GLN A 73 7.88 -3.75 8.24
CA GLN A 73 8.37 -3.71 6.86
C GLN A 73 7.31 -4.14 5.83
N GLU A 74 6.44 -5.10 6.15
CA GLU A 74 5.31 -5.45 5.28
C GLU A 74 4.38 -4.25 5.06
N VAL A 75 4.03 -3.53 6.13
CA VAL A 75 3.17 -2.34 6.06
C VAL A 75 3.87 -1.20 5.33
N ASP A 76 5.16 -1.00 5.58
CA ASP A 76 5.98 0.00 4.88
C ASP A 76 6.06 -0.26 3.37
N ALA A 77 6.28 -1.52 2.98
CA ALA A 77 6.31 -1.91 1.58
C ALA A 77 4.96 -1.67 0.88
N GLU A 78 3.85 -1.99 1.54
CA GLU A 78 2.52 -1.71 1.01
C GLU A 78 2.26 -0.19 0.90
N LEU A 79 2.64 0.57 1.92
CA LEU A 79 2.50 2.03 1.93
C LEU A 79 3.28 2.65 0.76
N GLY A 80 4.54 2.26 0.56
CA GLY A 80 5.36 2.73 -0.56
C GLY A 80 4.75 2.39 -1.93
N ALA A 81 4.17 1.20 -2.08
CA ALA A 81 3.48 0.81 -3.31
C ALA A 81 2.23 1.68 -3.57
N VAL A 82 1.42 1.93 -2.54
CA VAL A 82 0.24 2.81 -2.63
C VAL A 82 0.63 4.24 -2.96
N GLU A 83 1.66 4.77 -2.31
CA GLU A 83 2.16 6.11 -2.58
C GLU A 83 2.67 6.26 -4.02
N GLN A 84 3.40 5.26 -4.52
CA GLN A 84 3.87 5.25 -5.89
C GLN A 84 2.71 5.26 -6.88
N LEU A 85 1.67 4.45 -6.64
CA LEU A 85 0.47 4.41 -7.48
C LEU A 85 -0.32 5.72 -7.40
N ALA A 86 -0.38 6.36 -6.24
CA ALA A 86 -1.09 7.63 -6.06
C ALA A 86 -0.39 8.83 -6.75
N ARG A 87 0.92 8.76 -6.98
CA ARG A 87 1.71 9.81 -7.66
C ARG A 87 1.52 9.84 -9.18
N VAL A 88 1.00 8.78 -9.80
CA VAL A 88 0.85 8.69 -11.26
C VAL A 88 -0.31 9.57 -11.75
N GLU A 89 0.01 10.75 -12.30
CA GLU A 89 -0.96 11.61 -12.99
C GLU A 89 -1.50 10.88 -14.24
N GLY A 90 -2.82 10.92 -14.46
CA GLY A 90 -3.47 10.19 -15.57
C GLY A 90 -3.77 8.72 -15.29
N GLY A 91 -3.50 8.26 -14.06
CA GLY A 91 -4.25 7.17 -13.46
C GLY A 91 -3.42 6.34 -12.47
N GLY A 92 -3.99 6.12 -11.30
CA GLY A 92 -3.43 5.28 -10.25
C GLY A 92 -3.50 3.79 -10.57
N ALA A 93 -3.64 2.96 -9.53
CA ALA A 93 -3.83 1.52 -9.66
C ALA A 93 -4.85 1.17 -10.76
N ALA A 94 -4.56 0.14 -11.56
CA ALA A 94 -5.52 -0.42 -12.49
C ALA A 94 -6.63 -1.19 -11.76
N GLY A 95 -6.29 -1.77 -10.61
CA GLY A 95 -7.23 -2.44 -9.74
C GLY A 95 -6.54 -3.17 -8.59
N ALA A 96 -7.35 -3.94 -7.87
CA ALA A 96 -6.92 -4.88 -6.84
C ALA A 96 -6.99 -6.32 -7.37
N CYS A 97 -5.97 -7.12 -7.04
CA CYS A 97 -5.86 -8.51 -7.45
C CYS A 97 -7.04 -9.33 -6.87
N PRO A 98 -7.76 -10.13 -7.67
CA PRO A 98 -8.90 -10.91 -7.17
C PRO A 98 -8.52 -12.02 -6.17
N ASN A 99 -7.24 -12.38 -6.09
CA ASN A 99 -6.77 -13.47 -5.22
C ASN A 99 -6.26 -13.00 -3.85
N CYS A 100 -5.69 -11.79 -3.77
CA CYS A 100 -5.05 -11.29 -2.55
C CYS A 100 -5.29 -9.80 -2.27
N ASP A 101 -6.13 -9.14 -3.07
CA ASP A 101 -6.45 -7.72 -3.02
C ASP A 101 -5.28 -6.74 -3.18
N ALA A 102 -4.07 -7.23 -3.47
CA ALA A 102 -2.91 -6.37 -3.74
C ALA A 102 -3.17 -5.47 -4.96
N LEU A 103 -2.80 -4.19 -4.82
CA LEU A 103 -2.91 -3.20 -5.88
C LEU A 103 -1.90 -3.47 -6.99
N TYR A 104 -2.29 -3.21 -8.23
CA TYR A 104 -1.40 -3.32 -9.38
C TYR A 104 -1.55 -2.15 -10.35
N ALA A 105 -0.47 -1.85 -11.07
CA ALA A 105 -0.44 -0.78 -12.07
C ALA A 105 -1.11 -1.21 -13.39
N ARG A 106 -1.49 -0.24 -14.23
CA ARG A 106 -2.02 -0.52 -15.58
C ARG A 106 -1.03 -1.32 -16.41
N GLY A 107 -1.53 -2.34 -17.11
CA GLY A 107 -0.73 -3.23 -17.95
C GLY A 107 -0.02 -4.36 -17.20
N ALA A 108 -0.20 -4.50 -15.88
CA ALA A 108 0.35 -5.63 -15.13
C ALA A 108 -0.24 -6.95 -15.62
N ARG A 109 0.62 -7.91 -15.99
CA ARG A 109 0.22 -9.26 -16.41
C ARG A 109 0.05 -10.23 -15.25
N PHE A 110 0.77 -9.99 -14.16
CA PHE A 110 0.76 -10.81 -12.94
C PHE A 110 0.77 -9.91 -11.71
N CYS A 111 0.19 -10.40 -10.62
CA CYS A 111 0.25 -9.75 -9.31
C CYS A 111 1.66 -9.85 -8.73
N SER A 112 2.26 -8.73 -8.30
CA SER A 112 3.58 -8.71 -7.66
C SER A 112 3.61 -9.43 -6.30
N GLN A 113 2.45 -9.59 -5.65
CA GLN A 113 2.37 -10.17 -4.30
C GLN A 113 2.12 -11.68 -4.31
N CYS A 114 1.23 -12.17 -5.16
CA CYS A 114 0.84 -13.59 -5.18
C CYS A 114 1.06 -14.28 -6.52
N ALA A 115 1.67 -13.60 -7.50
CA ALA A 115 1.91 -14.08 -8.86
C ALA A 115 0.65 -14.50 -9.64
N HIS A 116 -0.56 -14.20 -9.15
CA HIS A 116 -1.80 -14.50 -9.87
C HIS A 116 -1.84 -13.79 -11.23
N PRO A 117 -2.21 -14.47 -12.33
CA PRO A 117 -2.35 -13.83 -13.63
C PRO A 117 -3.48 -12.81 -13.61
N LEU A 118 -3.17 -11.57 -14.01
CA LEU A 118 -4.08 -10.44 -14.02
C LEU A 118 -4.59 -10.09 -15.41
N MET A 119 -4.10 -10.76 -16.45
CA MET A 119 -4.62 -10.71 -17.83
C MET A 119 -5.05 -12.12 -18.24
N ARG A 120 -6.19 -12.27 -18.93
CA ARG A 120 -6.48 -13.52 -19.64
C ARG A 120 -5.53 -13.60 -20.83
N SER A 121 -4.73 -14.65 -20.91
CA SER A 121 -4.08 -15.03 -22.16
C SER A 121 -5.16 -15.41 -23.17
N GLU A 122 -5.23 -14.69 -24.29
CA GLU A 122 -5.89 -15.20 -25.51
C GLU A 122 -5.14 -16.43 -26.03
#